data_AF-A0A6C0C9S0-F1
#
_entry.id   AF-A0A6C0C9S0-F1
#
_cell.length_a   1.000
_cell.length_b   1.000
_cell.length_c   1.000
_cell.angle_alpha   90.00
_cell.angle_beta   90.00
_cell.angle_gamma   90.00
#
_symmetry.space_group_name_H-M   'P 1'
#
loop_
_entity.id
_entity.type
_entity.pdbx_description
1 polymer ?
#
loop_
_entity_poly.entity_id
_entity_poly.type
_entity_poly.pdbx_seq_one_letter_code
_entity_poly.pdbx_strand_id
1 'polypeptide(L)'
;MLSLCQDTILYIAEYLPSNNDKMALSSICIKMDTLKYKFIYHGRVYAKDIENLSYKYNFKHVFRRASCKIISDLVTHLEFSDEFNDSIYKFPPRLSYLSFGRHFNKSVDSFP
;
A
#
# COMPACT_ATOMS: atom_id res chain seq x y z
N MET A 1 19.64 3.91 31.87
CA MET A 1 18.77 3.36 30.80
C MET A 1 18.59 4.48 29.79
N LEU A 2 19.29 4.43 28.65
CA LEU A 2 19.22 5.48 27.62
C LEU A 2 17.80 5.44 27.02
N SER A 3 16.97 6.45 27.28
CA SER A 3 15.72 6.60 26.53
C SER A 3 16.08 7.11 25.14
N LEU A 4 16.07 6.22 24.13
CA LEU A 4 16.00 6.70 22.76
C LEU A 4 14.71 7.52 22.61
N CYS A 5 14.83 8.74 22.08
CA CYS A 5 13.65 9.51 21.74
C CYS A 5 12.92 8.83 20.58
N GLN A 6 11.60 9.06 20.49
CA GLN A 6 10.76 8.43 19.49
C GLN A 6 11.26 8.69 18.06
N ASP A 7 11.78 9.89 17.82
CA ASP A 7 12.27 10.31 16.50
C ASP A 7 13.51 9.51 16.08
N THR A 8 14.42 9.20 17.01
CA THR A 8 15.57 8.33 16.72
C THR A 8 15.12 6.92 16.34
N ILE A 9 14.10 6.38 17.00
CA ILE A 9 13.58 5.05 16.66
C ILE A 9 12.93 5.06 15.28
N LEU A 10 12.16 6.10 14.94
CA LEU A 10 11.57 6.25 13.61
C LEU A 10 12.65 6.36 12.54
N TYR A 11 13.70 7.15 12.79
CA TYR A 11 14.84 7.26 11.88
C TYR A 11 15.54 5.92 11.65
N ILE A 12 15.84 5.16 12.72
CA ILE A 12 16.42 3.81 12.60
C ILE A 12 15.47 2.88 11.84
N ALA A 13 14.17 2.96 12.09
CA ALA A 13 13.17 2.12 11.45
C ALA A 13 13.08 2.34 9.92
N GLU A 14 13.50 3.48 9.40
CA GLU A 14 13.58 3.70 7.95
C GLU A 14 14.67 2.85 7.26
N TYR A 15 15.66 2.38 8.01
CA TYR A 15 16.70 1.47 7.52
C TYR A 15 16.35 -0.01 7.71
N LEU A 16 15.18 -0.34 8.27
CA LEU A 16 14.74 -1.73 8.37
C LEU A 16 14.35 -2.27 6.99
N PRO A 17 14.86 -3.46 6.60
CA PRO A 17 14.79 -3.92 5.21
C PRO A 17 13.38 -4.34 4.76
N SER A 18 12.51 -4.78 5.67
CA SER A 18 11.15 -5.21 5.33
C SER A 18 10.07 -4.62 6.25
N ASN A 19 8.83 -4.64 5.76
CA ASN A 19 7.66 -4.31 6.58
C ASN A 19 7.54 -5.23 7.80
N ASN A 20 7.98 -6.49 7.68
CA ASN A 20 7.94 -7.46 8.77
C ASN A 20 8.89 -7.08 9.91
N ASP A 21 10.06 -6.52 9.59
CA ASP A 21 11.00 -6.04 10.61
C ASP A 21 10.42 -4.85 11.38
N LYS A 22 9.74 -3.93 10.66
CA LYS A 22 9.01 -2.82 11.30
C LYS A 22 7.88 -3.34 12.20
N MET A 23 7.14 -4.35 11.76
CA MET A 23 6.10 -4.99 12.57
C MET A 23 6.67 -5.70 13.81
N ALA A 24 7.76 -6.44 13.65
CA ALA A 24 8.46 -7.09 14.75
C ALA A 24 8.94 -6.07 15.78
N LEU A 25 9.55 -4.96 15.35
CA LEU A 25 9.92 -3.85 16.22
C LEU A 25 8.72 -3.32 17.01
N SER A 26 7.57 -3.11 16.35
CA SER A 26 6.35 -2.63 17.03
C SER A 26 5.79 -3.62 18.05
N SER A 27 5.97 -4.92 17.86
CA SER A 27 5.44 -5.96 18.75
C SER A 27 6.20 -6.12 20.08
N ILE A 28 7.35 -5.46 20.26
CA ILE A 28 8.22 -5.66 21.44
C ILE A 28 7.55 -5.20 22.74
N CYS A 29 6.88 -4.05 22.73
CA CYS A 29 6.20 -3.52 23.91
C CYS A 29 5.14 -2.48 23.54
N ILE A 30 4.28 -2.11 24.49
CA ILE A 30 3.18 -1.15 24.27
C ILE A 30 3.68 0.18 23.69
N LYS A 31 4.83 0.70 24.17
CA LYS A 31 5.42 1.94 23.64
C LYS A 31 5.81 1.78 22.17
N MET A 32 6.42 0.65 21.80
CA MET A 32 6.80 0.35 20.42
C MET A 32 5.60 0.05 19.54
N ASP A 33 4.52 -0.52 20.09
CA ASP A 33 3.29 -0.83 19.34
C ASP A 33 2.70 0.43 18.71
N THR A 34 2.79 1.56 19.42
CA THR A 34 2.34 2.86 18.90
C THR A 34 3.07 3.31 17.63
N LEU A 35 4.27 2.78 17.36
CA LEU A 35 5.06 3.17 16.19
C LEU A 35 4.49 2.64 14.87
N LYS A 36 3.69 1.56 14.89
CA LYS A 36 3.07 1.03 13.66
C LYS A 36 2.16 2.04 12.95
N TYR A 37 1.59 2.98 13.71
CA TYR A 37 0.78 4.08 13.16
C TYR A 37 1.62 5.22 12.56
N LYS A 38 2.93 5.24 12.82
CA LYS A 38 3.86 6.28 12.35
C LYS A 38 4.84 5.79 11.29
N PHE A 39 5.12 4.48 11.24
CA PHE A 39 6.00 3.91 10.24
C PHE A 39 5.48 4.11 8.84
N ILE A 40 6.38 4.37 7.90
CA ILE A 40 6.11 4.27 6.47
C ILE A 40 6.55 2.90 5.99
N TYR A 41 5.64 2.17 5.34
CA TYR A 41 5.89 0.80 4.89
C TYR A 41 6.17 0.79 3.39
N HIS A 42 7.42 0.49 3.03
CA HIS A 42 7.89 0.50 1.64
C HIS A 42 7.77 -0.87 0.94
N GLY A 43 7.54 -1.95 1.68
CA GLY A 43 7.34 -3.27 1.07
C GLY A 43 6.01 -3.38 0.32
N ARG A 44 5.99 -4.24 -0.69
CA ARG A 44 4.78 -4.65 -1.42
C ARG A 44 3.76 -5.26 -0.45
N VAL A 45 2.50 -4.82 -0.56
CA VAL A 45 1.37 -5.39 0.18
C VAL A 45 0.13 -5.43 -0.72
N TYR A 46 -0.80 -6.36 -0.49
CA TYR A 46 -2.07 -6.36 -1.19
C TYR A 46 -3.13 -5.55 -0.45
N ALA A 47 -3.95 -4.81 -1.18
CA ALA A 47 -4.99 -3.95 -0.60
C ALA A 47 -5.93 -4.70 0.37
N LYS A 48 -6.31 -5.94 0.03
CA LYS A 48 -7.18 -6.79 0.86
C LYS A 48 -6.58 -7.11 2.24
N ASP A 49 -5.25 -7.16 2.35
CA ASP A 49 -4.57 -7.53 3.60
C ASP A 49 -4.54 -6.36 4.60
N ILE A 50 -4.75 -5.14 4.11
CA ILE A 50 -4.61 -3.90 4.90
C ILE A 50 -5.86 -3.03 4.93
N GLU A 51 -6.94 -3.39 4.22
CA GLU A 51 -8.12 -2.53 4.05
C GLU A 51 -8.78 -2.11 5.38
N ASN A 52 -8.65 -2.96 6.40
CA ASN A 52 -9.22 -2.78 7.73
C ASN A 52 -8.23 -2.15 8.74
N LEU A 53 -6.99 -1.86 8.33
CA LEU A 53 -6.01 -1.21 9.19
C LEU A 53 -6.26 0.31 9.24
N SER A 54 -6.25 0.88 10.45
CA SER A 54 -6.36 2.34 10.62
C SER A 54 -5.17 3.10 10.02
N TYR A 55 -4.01 2.44 9.90
CA TYR A 55 -2.78 2.98 9.32
C TYR A 55 -2.54 2.52 7.87
N LYS A 56 -3.57 2.01 7.17
CA LYS A 56 -3.45 1.50 5.79
C LYS A 56 -2.83 2.48 4.79
N TYR A 57 -2.97 3.78 5.01
CA TYR A 57 -2.39 4.81 4.13
C TYR A 57 -0.89 5.00 4.28
N ASN A 58 -0.27 4.39 5.30
CA ASN A 58 1.17 4.40 5.53
C ASN A 58 1.94 3.42 4.61
N PHE A 59 1.23 2.53 3.92
CA PHE A 59 1.83 1.63 2.94
C PHE A 59 2.03 2.37 1.60
N LYS A 60 3.27 2.40 1.10
CA LYS A 60 3.64 3.09 -0.13
C LYS A 60 3.29 2.30 -1.38
N HIS A 61 3.42 0.98 -1.34
CA HIS A 61 3.27 0.10 -2.50
C HIS A 61 2.13 -0.91 -2.27
N VAL A 62 0.91 -0.44 -2.48
CA VAL A 62 -0.32 -1.23 -2.34
C VAL A 62 -0.78 -1.75 -3.70
N PHE A 63 -0.79 -3.07 -3.83
CA PHE A 63 -1.13 -3.80 -5.04
C PHE A 63 -2.58 -4.30 -5.02
N ARG A 64 -3.21 -4.27 -6.18
CA ARG A 64 -4.49 -4.94 -6.43
C ARG A 64 -4.49 -5.59 -7.80
N ARG A 65 -4.95 -6.84 -7.84
CA ARG A 65 -5.42 -7.48 -9.07
C ARG A 65 -6.92 -7.30 -9.18
N ALA A 66 -7.40 -6.73 -10.26
CA ALA A 66 -8.81 -6.39 -10.42
C ALA A 66 -9.39 -7.05 -11.67
N SER A 67 -10.64 -7.49 -11.54
CA SER A 67 -11.51 -7.89 -12.65
C SER A 67 -12.75 -6.99 -12.75
N CYS A 68 -12.79 -5.89 -11.99
CA CYS A 68 -13.94 -5.00 -11.91
C CYS A 68 -13.51 -3.53 -11.97
N LYS A 69 -14.44 -2.67 -12.40
CA LYS A 69 -14.22 -1.23 -12.61
C LYS A 69 -14.14 -0.39 -11.32
N ILE A 70 -14.59 -0.91 -10.19
CA ILE A 70 -14.58 -0.17 -8.91
C ILE A 70 -13.30 -0.49 -8.15
N ILE A 71 -12.39 0.47 -8.10
CA ILE A 71 -11.09 0.37 -7.44
C ILE A 71 -11.06 1.31 -6.23
N SER A 72 -10.55 0.81 -5.10
CA SER A 72 -10.38 1.62 -3.90
C SER A 72 -9.27 2.66 -4.08
N ASP A 73 -9.47 3.86 -3.52
CA ASP A 73 -8.50 4.97 -3.53
C ASP A 73 -7.16 4.63 -2.84
N LEU A 74 -7.10 3.52 -2.10
CA LEU A 74 -5.90 3.01 -1.44
C LEU A 74 -4.86 2.45 -2.43
N VAL A 75 -5.29 2.00 -3.62
CA VAL A 75 -4.45 1.25 -4.55
C VAL A 75 -3.44 2.16 -5.25
N THR A 76 -2.19 1.70 -5.35
CA THR A 76 -1.10 2.40 -6.04
C THR A 76 -0.58 1.62 -7.25
N HIS A 77 -0.68 0.29 -7.21
CA HIS A 77 -0.26 -0.60 -8.29
C HIS A 77 -1.46 -1.47 -8.66
N LEU A 78 -2.00 -1.27 -9.86
CA LEU A 78 -3.20 -1.95 -10.34
C LEU A 78 -2.87 -2.82 -11.55
N GLU A 79 -3.22 -4.10 -11.47
CA GLU A 79 -3.13 -5.04 -12.58
C GLU A 79 -4.54 -5.55 -12.89
N PHE A 80 -5.02 -5.36 -14.12
CA PHE A 80 -6.27 -5.96 -14.56
C PHE A 80 -6.06 -7.39 -15.07
N SER A 81 -7.07 -8.25 -14.88
CA SER A 81 -7.06 -9.61 -15.44
C SER A 81 -7.12 -9.60 -16.96
N ASP A 82 -6.71 -10.71 -17.59
CA ASP A 82 -6.79 -10.90 -19.04
C ASP A 82 -8.21 -10.73 -19.60
N GLU A 83 -9.22 -11.11 -18.83
CA GLU A 83 -10.64 -11.05 -19.21
C GLU A 83 -11.27 -9.64 -19.07
N PHE A 84 -10.57 -8.69 -18.43
CA PHE A 84 -11.13 -7.37 -18.20
C PHE A 84 -11.17 -6.54 -19.51
N ASN A 85 -12.38 -6.16 -19.94
CA ASN A 85 -12.60 -5.35 -21.14
C ASN A 85 -13.69 -4.28 -20.94
N ASP A 86 -13.87 -3.81 -19.71
CA ASP A 86 -14.82 -2.76 -19.36
C ASP A 86 -14.17 -1.38 -19.34
N SER A 87 -14.95 -0.34 -19.61
CA SER A 87 -14.52 1.05 -19.46
C SER A 87 -14.27 1.40 -17.98
N ILE A 88 -13.18 2.12 -17.72
CA ILE A 88 -12.82 2.62 -16.39
C ILE A 88 -13.14 4.10 -16.32
N TYR A 89 -14.01 4.47 -15.38
CA TYR A 89 -14.44 5.87 -15.21
C TYR A 89 -13.56 6.65 -14.24
N LYS A 90 -12.92 5.96 -13.29
CA LYS A 90 -12.14 6.59 -12.23
C LYS A 90 -10.99 5.69 -11.79
N PHE A 91 -9.79 6.23 -11.80
CA PHE A 91 -8.61 5.60 -11.19
C PHE A 91 -8.38 6.11 -9.76
N PRO A 92 -7.68 5.33 -8.92
CA PRO A 92 -7.23 5.80 -7.62
C PRO A 92 -6.34 7.05 -7.76
N PRO A 93 -6.48 8.04 -6.87
CA PRO A 93 -5.70 9.29 -6.96
C PRO A 93 -4.20 9.09 -6.70
N ARG A 94 -3.81 7.96 -6.10
CA ARG A 94 -2.41 7.61 -5.80
C ARG A 94 -1.86 6.52 -6.74
N LEU A 95 -2.54 6.25 -7.85
CA LEU A 95 -2.10 5.23 -8.80
C LEU A 95 -0.78 5.63 -9.45
N SER A 96 0.24 4.80 -9.29
CA SER A 96 1.58 5.00 -9.86
C SER A 96 1.94 3.93 -10.90
N TYR A 97 1.24 2.81 -10.90
CA TYR A 97 1.47 1.71 -11.83
C TYR A 97 0.13 1.09 -12.26
N LEU A 98 -0.02 0.91 -13.56
CA LEU A 98 -1.21 0.33 -14.18
C LEU A 98 -0.80 -0.63 -15.30
N SER A 99 -1.34 -1.84 -15.28
CA SER A 99 -1.24 -2.77 -16.40
C SER A 99 -2.59 -3.39 -16.74
N PHE A 100 -2.82 -3.60 -18.03
CA PHE A 100 -4.00 -4.27 -18.56
C PHE A 100 -3.67 -5.67 -19.05
N GLY A 101 -4.65 -6.56 -18.95
CA GLY A 101 -4.56 -7.90 -19.50
C GLY A 101 -4.81 -7.94 -21.01
N ARG A 102 -4.66 -9.13 -21.60
CA ARG A 102 -4.60 -9.34 -23.06
C ARG A 102 -5.86 -8.95 -23.85
N HIS A 103 -7.05 -8.99 -23.25
CA HIS A 103 -8.31 -8.72 -23.99
C HIS A 103 -8.84 -7.29 -23.85
N PHE A 104 -8.09 -6.40 -23.19
CA PHE A 104 -8.52 -5.01 -23.03
C PHE A 104 -8.47 -4.25 -24.37
N ASN A 105 -9.62 -3.74 -24.82
CA ASN A 105 -9.80 -3.01 -26.06
C ASN A 105 -10.75 -1.81 -25.89
N LYS A 106 -10.62 -1.09 -24.78
CA LYS A 106 -11.36 0.15 -24.51
C LYS A 106 -10.41 1.34 -24.50
N SER A 107 -10.93 2.52 -24.83
CA SER A 107 -10.17 3.76 -24.61
C SER A 107 -10.02 4.02 -23.11
N VAL A 108 -8.92 4.68 -22.74
CA VAL A 108 -8.65 5.11 -21.37
C VAL A 108 -8.63 6.63 -21.38
N ASP A 109 -9.79 7.23 -21.14
CA ASP A 109 -9.99 8.67 -21.35
C ASP A 109 -9.57 9.52 -20.14
N SER A 110 -9.37 8.91 -18.98
CA SER A 110 -9.07 9.59 -17.72
C SER A 110 -7.88 8.97 -17.00
N PHE A 111 -6.65 9.26 -17.45
CA PHE A 111 -5.47 8.93 -16.65
C PHE A 111 -5.31 9.92 -15.47
N PRO A 112 -4.89 9.45 -14.27
CA PRO A 112 -4.58 10.30 -13.13
C PRO A 112 -3.27 11.08 -13.32
#